data_AF-A0A1X0LC93-F1
#
_entry.id   AF-A0A1X0LC93-F1
#
_cell.length_a   1.000
_cell.length_b   1.000
_cell.length_c   1.000
_cell.angle_alpha   90.00
_cell.angle_beta   90.00
_cell.angle_gamma   90.00
#
_symmetry.space_group_name_H-M   'P 1'
#
loop_
_entity.id
_entity.type
_entity.pdbx_description
1 polymer ?
#
loop_
_entity_poly.entity_id
_entity_poly.type
_entity_poly.pdbx_seq_one_letter_code
_entity_poly.pdbx_strand_id
1 'polypeptide(L)'
;MSTRQATQPGAGAPALADQLKDPAYSAYLLLRTVFTVAPIVFGLDKFFNLLTHPHHWSMYLAGWIDNLVPGTPDQCMYLVGVIEIAAGVLVAVVPRFGAWVVAAWLAGIILDLVTGPGFYDVALRDFGLLAGAVALARLAQGVHRGSIGRR
;
A
#
# COMPACT_ATOMS: atom_id res chain seq x y z
N MET A 1 17.90 -35.53 48.05
CA MET A 1 17.22 -35.50 46.74
C MET A 1 17.36 -34.10 46.17
N SER A 2 18.28 -33.91 45.22
CA SER A 2 18.56 -32.60 44.60
C SER A 2 17.94 -32.59 43.20
N THR A 3 16.80 -31.91 43.06
CA THR A 3 16.09 -31.78 41.79
C THR A 3 16.88 -30.85 40.87
N ARG A 4 17.51 -31.41 39.82
CA ARG A 4 18.12 -30.62 38.75
C ARG A 4 17.00 -29.91 37.98
N GLN A 5 16.87 -28.61 38.16
CA GLN A 5 16.11 -27.75 37.24
C GLN A 5 16.78 -27.82 35.87
N ALA A 6 16.11 -28.49 34.93
CA ALA A 6 16.47 -28.44 33.53
C ALA A 6 16.26 -27.00 33.04
N THR A 7 17.36 -26.32 32.71
CA THR A 7 17.36 -25.04 32.03
C THR A 7 16.65 -25.23 30.69
N GLN A 8 15.42 -24.73 30.55
CA GLN A 8 14.78 -24.69 29.24
C GLN A 8 15.60 -23.79 28.32
N PRO A 9 16.03 -24.26 27.14
CA PRO A 9 16.67 -23.40 26.16
C PRO A 9 15.67 -22.30 25.81
N GLY A 10 16.07 -21.04 25.95
CA GLY A 10 15.22 -19.91 25.58
C GLY A 10 14.69 -20.12 24.16
N ALA A 11 13.37 -20.16 24.01
CA ALA A 11 12.73 -20.30 22.71
C ALA A 11 13.18 -19.12 21.83
N GLY A 12 14.12 -19.38 20.93
CA GLY A 12 14.56 -18.41 19.94
C GLY A 12 13.37 -17.95 19.10
N ALA A 13 13.42 -16.70 18.61
CA ALA A 13 12.40 -16.21 17.68
C ALA A 13 12.22 -17.23 16.54
N PRO A 14 10.98 -17.59 16.16
CA PRO A 14 10.74 -18.60 15.13
C PRO A 14 11.44 -18.21 13.83
N ALA A 15 12.06 -19.18 13.15
CA ALA A 15 12.71 -18.94 11.87
C ALA A 15 11.68 -18.40 10.86
N LEU A 16 12.10 -17.49 9.98
CA LEU A 16 11.22 -16.90 8.95
C LEU A 16 10.47 -17.98 8.15
N ALA A 17 11.13 -19.09 7.84
CA ALA A 17 10.53 -20.22 7.14
C ALA A 17 9.33 -20.83 7.89
N ASP A 18 9.35 -20.85 9.22
CA ASP A 18 8.24 -21.34 10.03
C ASP A 18 7.10 -20.33 10.11
N GLN A 19 7.41 -19.04 10.13
CA GLN A 19 6.39 -17.98 10.08
C GLN A 19 5.66 -17.95 8.73
N LEU A 20 6.36 -18.22 7.62
CA LEU A 20 5.76 -18.29 6.28
C LEU A 20 4.78 -19.46 6.12
N LYS A 21 4.85 -20.49 6.97
CA LYS A 21 3.85 -21.57 6.99
C LYS A 21 2.49 -21.09 7.50
N ASP A 22 2.43 -19.95 8.19
CA ASP A 22 1.16 -19.28 8.50
C ASP A 22 0.65 -18.53 7.24
N PRO A 23 -0.46 -18.97 6.62
CA PRO A 23 -0.97 -18.34 5.41
C PRO A 23 -1.29 -16.85 5.60
N ALA A 24 -1.72 -16.45 6.79
CA ALA A 24 -2.04 -15.05 7.09
C ALA A 24 -0.78 -14.18 7.14
N TYR A 25 0.32 -14.72 7.67
CA TYR A 25 1.61 -14.03 7.69
C TYR A 25 2.22 -13.90 6.28
N SER A 26 2.12 -14.96 5.48
CA SER A 26 2.55 -14.94 4.08
C SER A 26 1.75 -13.94 3.23
N ALA A 27 0.41 -13.91 3.38
CA ALA A 27 -0.44 -12.92 2.72
C ALA A 27 -0.09 -11.49 3.16
N TYR A 28 0.18 -11.27 4.45
CA TYR A 28 0.63 -9.99 4.97
C TYR A 28 1.92 -9.52 4.30
N LEU A 29 2.94 -10.37 4.20
CA LEU A 29 4.22 -10.01 3.58
C LEU A 29 4.06 -9.70 2.10
N LEU A 30 3.24 -10.47 1.38
CA LEU A 30 2.95 -10.23 -0.03
C LEU A 30 2.28 -8.87 -0.23
N LEU A 31 1.21 -8.61 0.50
CA LEU A 31 0.49 -7.33 0.41
C LEU A 31 1.36 -6.17 0.86
N ARG A 32 2.12 -6.30 1.95
CA ARG A 32 3.05 -5.26 2.41
C ARG A 32 4.07 -4.92 1.33
N THR A 33 4.63 -5.93 0.67
CA THR A 33 5.62 -5.72 -0.39
C THR A 33 5.00 -4.98 -1.57
N VAL A 34 3.85 -5.44 -2.07
CA VAL A 34 3.17 -4.80 -3.20
C VAL A 34 2.75 -3.37 -2.87
N PHE A 35 2.12 -3.12 -1.73
CA PHE A 35 1.68 -1.79 -1.32
C PHE A 35 2.81 -0.87 -0.83
N THR A 36 4.01 -1.39 -0.64
CA THR A 36 5.21 -0.56 -0.51
C THR A 36 5.76 -0.17 -1.88
N VAL A 37 5.95 -1.15 -2.76
CA VAL A 37 6.66 -0.94 -4.03
C VAL A 37 5.78 -0.22 -5.05
N ALA A 38 4.53 -0.64 -5.22
CA ALA A 38 3.67 -0.12 -6.27
C ALA A 38 3.43 1.39 -6.16
N PRO A 39 3.08 1.97 -4.99
CA PRO A 39 2.90 3.43 -4.88
C PRO A 39 4.19 4.21 -5.15
N ILE A 40 5.35 3.68 -4.76
CA ILE A 40 6.64 4.32 -5.06
C ILE A 40 6.90 4.34 -6.57
N VAL A 41 6.68 3.21 -7.25
CA VAL A 41 6.87 3.11 -8.69
C VAL A 41 5.88 3.99 -9.45
N PHE A 42 4.59 3.96 -9.10
CA PHE A 42 3.58 4.84 -9.72
C PHE A 42 3.87 6.31 -9.47
N GLY A 43 4.29 6.66 -8.25
CA GLY A 43 4.61 8.04 -7.92
C GLY A 43 5.86 8.54 -8.64
N LEU A 44 6.89 7.70 -8.80
CA LEU A 44 8.07 8.03 -9.61
C LEU A 44 7.70 8.17 -11.09
N ASP A 45 6.86 7.27 -11.63
CA ASP A 45 6.47 7.31 -13.03
C ASP A 45 5.69 8.58 -13.40
N LYS A 46 5.02 9.24 -12.45
CA LYS A 46 4.37 10.54 -12.69
C LYS A 46 5.35 11.66 -13.10
N PHE A 47 6.63 11.53 -12.76
CA PHE A 47 7.67 12.47 -13.21
C PHE A 47 8.23 12.13 -14.59
N PHE A 48 8.16 10.87 -15.01
CA PHE A 48 8.78 10.38 -16.25
C PHE A 48 7.78 10.04 -17.37
N ASN A 49 6.51 9.82 -17.03
CA ASN A 49 5.41 9.41 -17.92
C ASN A 49 5.73 8.18 -18.78
N LEU A 50 6.46 7.19 -18.24
CA LEU A 50 6.84 6.02 -19.04
C LEU A 50 5.66 5.07 -19.24
N LEU A 51 4.83 4.87 -18.22
CA LEU A 51 3.68 3.97 -18.31
C LEU A 51 2.53 4.55 -19.13
N THR A 52 2.47 5.87 -19.28
CA THR A 52 1.41 6.57 -19.98
C THR A 52 1.81 7.04 -21.38
N HIS A 53 3.05 6.79 -21.82
CA HIS A 53 3.56 7.24 -23.13
C HIS A 53 2.66 6.75 -24.30
N PRO A 54 2.29 7.61 -25.27
CA PRO A 54 2.73 9.00 -25.48
C PRO A 54 1.95 10.08 -24.71
N HIS A 55 1.04 9.67 -23.82
CA HIS A 55 0.26 10.56 -22.97
C HIS A 55 0.99 10.89 -21.66
N HIS A 56 0.32 11.69 -20.83
CA HIS A 56 0.77 12.11 -19.52
C HIS A 56 -0.21 11.63 -18.45
N TRP A 57 0.26 11.42 -17.23
CA TRP A 57 -0.58 11.05 -16.09
C TRP A 57 -1.69 12.05 -15.79
N SER A 58 -1.52 13.32 -16.16
CA SER A 58 -2.54 14.37 -16.03
C SER A 58 -3.83 14.06 -16.81
N MET A 59 -3.81 13.15 -17.78
CA MET A 59 -5.02 12.72 -18.50
C MET A 59 -6.07 12.08 -17.60
N TYR A 60 -5.66 11.51 -16.46
CA TYR A 60 -6.56 10.87 -15.51
C TYR A 60 -7.25 11.85 -14.56
N LEU A 61 -6.73 13.08 -14.45
CA LEU A 61 -7.22 14.08 -13.52
C LEU A 61 -8.59 14.61 -13.98
N ALA A 62 -9.59 14.53 -13.11
CA ALA A 62 -10.90 15.10 -13.39
C ALA A 62 -10.80 16.63 -13.51
N GLY A 63 -11.43 17.18 -14.55
CA GLY A 63 -11.32 18.61 -14.86
C GLY A 63 -11.76 19.54 -13.72
N TRP A 64 -12.65 19.11 -12.82
CA TRP A 64 -13.04 19.93 -11.66
C TRP A 64 -11.96 19.99 -10.57
N ILE A 65 -11.11 18.96 -10.43
CA ILE A 65 -9.97 18.95 -9.51
C ILE A 65 -8.87 19.86 -10.02
N ASP A 66 -8.59 19.79 -11.32
CA ASP A 66 -7.63 20.70 -11.98
C ASP A 66 -7.99 22.17 -11.76
N ASN A 67 -9.28 22.52 -11.90
CA ASN A 67 -9.77 23.88 -11.66
C ASN A 67 -9.66 24.37 -10.20
N LEU A 68 -9.43 23.47 -9.24
CA LEU A 68 -9.32 23.81 -7.81
C LEU A 68 -7.86 24.06 -7.38
N VAL A 69 -6.89 23.47 -8.08
CA VAL A 69 -5.47 23.54 -7.73
C VAL A 69 -4.79 24.63 -8.58
N PRO A 70 -4.14 25.62 -7.96
CA PRO A 70 -3.36 26.59 -8.73
C PRO A 70 -2.14 25.90 -9.38
N GLY A 71 -1.99 26.05 -10.69
CA GLY A 71 -0.88 25.48 -11.46
C GLY A 71 -1.34 24.82 -12.76
N THR A 72 -0.50 23.94 -13.30
CA THR A 72 -0.87 23.07 -14.44
C THR A 72 -1.30 21.68 -13.97
N PRO A 73 -2.08 20.93 -14.78
CA PRO A 73 -2.44 19.54 -14.49
C PRO A 73 -1.23 18.66 -14.18
N ASP A 74 -0.12 18.86 -14.89
CA ASP A 74 1.12 18.10 -14.67
C ASP A 74 1.77 18.42 -13.33
N GLN A 75 1.76 19.68 -12.89
CA GLN A 75 2.27 20.07 -11.58
C GLN A 75 1.43 19.44 -10.46
N CYS A 76 0.10 19.40 -10.62
CA CYS A 76 -0.77 18.67 -9.72
C CYS A 76 -0.37 17.19 -9.65
N MET A 77 -0.11 16.58 -10.81
CA MET A 77 0.25 15.18 -10.88
C MET A 77 1.64 14.86 -10.31
N TYR A 78 2.60 15.79 -10.38
CA TYR A 78 3.87 15.67 -9.65
C TYR A 78 3.67 15.66 -8.14
N LEU A 79 2.77 16.50 -7.61
CA LEU A 79 2.43 16.49 -6.19
C LEU A 79 1.79 15.16 -5.78
N VAL A 80 0.85 14.65 -6.58
CA VAL A 80 0.25 13.31 -6.40
C VAL A 80 1.37 12.25 -6.35
N GLY A 81 2.36 12.34 -7.24
CA GLY A 81 3.51 11.43 -7.26
C GLY A 81 4.35 11.46 -5.98
N VAL A 82 4.62 12.64 -5.42
CA VAL A 82 5.31 12.76 -4.12
C VAL A 82 4.51 12.09 -3.01
N ILE A 83 3.19 12.29 -2.98
CA ILE A 83 2.31 11.73 -1.95
C ILE A 83 2.27 10.21 -2.03
N GLU A 84 2.21 9.63 -3.23
CA GLU A 84 2.22 8.18 -3.42
C GLU A 84 3.54 7.54 -2.98
N ILE A 85 4.68 8.17 -3.27
CA ILE A 85 5.99 7.73 -2.78
C ILE A 85 6.01 7.75 -1.25
N ALA A 86 5.58 8.84 -0.63
CA ALA A 86 5.52 8.96 0.82
C ALA A 86 4.58 7.90 1.44
N ALA A 87 3.44 7.60 0.80
CA ALA A 87 2.51 6.57 1.23
C ALA A 87 3.13 5.17 1.17
N GLY A 88 3.85 4.83 0.07
CA GLY A 88 4.55 3.55 -0.05
C GLY A 88 5.66 3.37 1.01
N VAL A 89 6.43 4.44 1.29
CA VAL A 89 7.40 4.47 2.39
C VAL A 89 6.71 4.29 3.74
N LEU A 90 5.58 4.95 3.97
CA LEU A 90 4.82 4.80 5.21
C LEU A 90 4.31 3.37 5.40
N VAL A 91 3.86 2.69 4.34
CA VAL A 91 3.53 1.25 4.39
C VAL A 91 4.75 0.42 4.73
N ALA A 92 5.93 0.75 4.19
CA ALA A 92 7.15 0.01 4.48
C ALA A 92 7.51 0.07 5.97
N VAL A 93 7.44 1.26 6.56
CA VAL A 93 7.89 1.52 7.94
C VAL A 93 6.81 1.16 8.97
N VAL A 94 5.56 1.56 8.73
CA VAL A 94 4.45 1.36 9.68
C VAL A 94 3.18 0.87 8.96
N PRO A 95 3.15 -0.40 8.48
CA PRO A 95 2.08 -0.93 7.63
C PRO A 95 0.67 -0.78 8.24
N ARG A 96 0.54 -0.89 9.57
CA ARG A 96 -0.74 -0.78 10.28
C ARG A 96 -1.45 0.56 10.12
N PHE A 97 -0.70 1.62 9.85
CA PHE A 97 -1.23 2.96 9.56
C PHE A 97 -1.11 3.28 8.08
N GLY A 98 0.04 2.97 7.48
CA GLY A 98 0.29 3.22 6.05
C GLY A 98 -0.76 2.59 5.15
N ALA A 99 -1.21 1.38 5.44
CA ALA A 99 -2.24 0.71 4.63
C ALA A 99 -3.60 1.41 4.68
N TRP A 100 -3.98 2.00 5.82
CA TRP A 100 -5.20 2.83 5.91
C TRP A 100 -5.05 4.15 5.17
N VAL A 101 -3.86 4.76 5.20
CA VAL A 101 -3.57 5.97 4.41
C VAL A 101 -3.66 5.67 2.93
N VAL A 102 -3.06 4.57 2.45
CA VAL A 102 -3.16 4.13 1.06
C VAL A 102 -4.61 3.82 0.67
N ALA A 103 -5.38 3.18 1.55
CA ALA A 103 -6.80 2.94 1.29
C ALA A 103 -7.59 4.25 1.13
N ALA A 104 -7.42 5.22 2.02
CA ALA A 104 -8.06 6.52 1.89
C ALA A 104 -7.63 7.26 0.61
N TRP A 105 -6.34 7.15 0.25
CA TRP A 105 -5.81 7.74 -0.97
C TRP A 105 -6.40 7.12 -2.24
N LEU A 106 -6.46 5.78 -2.31
CA LEU A 106 -7.09 5.04 -3.40
C LEU A 106 -8.57 5.38 -3.54
N ALA A 107 -9.29 5.56 -2.42
CA ALA A 107 -10.68 6.00 -2.48
C ALA A 107 -10.82 7.39 -3.13
N GLY A 108 -9.86 8.30 -2.88
CA GLY A 108 -9.77 9.59 -3.57
C GLY A 108 -9.51 9.46 -5.06
N ILE A 109 -8.56 8.62 -5.47
CA ILE A 109 -8.26 8.33 -6.89
C ILE A 109 -9.48 7.73 -7.60
N ILE A 110 -10.16 6.77 -6.97
CA ILE A 110 -11.38 6.17 -7.55
C ILE A 110 -12.45 7.23 -7.75
N LEU A 111 -12.65 8.14 -6.79
CA LEU A 111 -13.62 9.22 -6.93
C LEU A 111 -13.27 10.16 -8.09
N ASP A 112 -11.99 10.54 -8.21
CA ASP A 112 -11.48 11.31 -9.35
C ASP A 112 -11.82 10.61 -10.68
N LEU A 113 -11.42 9.35 -10.83
CA LEU A 113 -11.65 8.56 -12.06
C LEU A 113 -13.12 8.33 -12.41
N VAL A 114 -14.01 8.20 -11.42
CA VAL A 114 -15.46 8.01 -11.65
C VAL A 114 -16.14 9.32 -12.02
N THR A 115 -15.64 10.45 -11.53
CA THR A 115 -16.17 11.78 -11.86
C THR A 115 -15.66 12.30 -13.21
N GLY A 116 -14.50 11.81 -13.68
CA GLY A 116 -14.02 12.00 -15.04
C GLY A 116 -14.66 11.00 -16.03
N PRO A 117 -14.95 11.39 -17.29
CA PRO A 117 -15.45 10.45 -18.28
C PRO A 117 -14.32 9.54 -18.80
N GLY A 118 -14.59 8.23 -18.91
CA GLY A 118 -13.77 7.30 -19.71
C GLY A 118 -12.82 6.36 -18.97
N PHE A 119 -12.76 6.41 -17.62
CA PHE A 119 -11.81 5.60 -16.82
C PHE A 119 -12.47 4.65 -15.82
N TYR A 120 -13.71 4.24 -16.06
CA TYR A 120 -14.48 3.37 -15.14
C TYR A 120 -13.85 1.97 -14.95
N ASP A 121 -13.19 1.44 -15.97
CA ASP A 121 -12.47 0.17 -15.90
C ASP A 121 -11.23 0.28 -15.00
N VAL A 122 -10.52 1.40 -15.06
CA VAL A 122 -9.41 1.73 -14.15
C VAL A 122 -9.93 1.89 -12.72
N ALA A 123 -11.01 2.65 -12.52
CA ALA A 123 -11.63 2.83 -11.22
C ALA A 123 -12.04 1.49 -10.57
N LEU A 124 -12.55 0.54 -11.35
CA LEU A 124 -12.90 -0.80 -10.86
C LEU A 124 -11.66 -1.60 -10.42
N ARG A 125 -10.55 -1.49 -11.14
CA ARG A 125 -9.27 -2.13 -10.75
C ARG A 125 -8.75 -1.53 -9.45
N ASP A 126 -8.80 -0.22 -9.33
CA ASP A 126 -8.36 0.51 -8.14
C ASP A 126 -9.25 0.19 -6.94
N PHE A 127 -10.54 -0.10 -7.14
CA PHE A 127 -11.39 -0.64 -6.07
C PHE A 127 -10.90 -2.01 -5.56
N GLY A 128 -10.37 -2.86 -6.43
CA GLY A 128 -9.70 -4.10 -6.03
C GLY A 128 -8.43 -3.82 -5.21
N LEU A 129 -7.63 -2.84 -5.60
CA LEU A 129 -6.46 -2.39 -4.82
C LEU A 129 -6.87 -1.81 -3.47
N LEU A 130 -7.96 -1.05 -3.41
CA LEU A 130 -8.53 -0.52 -2.17
C LEU A 130 -8.89 -1.66 -1.20
N ALA A 131 -9.60 -2.68 -1.69
CA ALA A 131 -9.91 -3.86 -0.88
C ALA A 131 -8.63 -4.58 -0.39
N GLY A 132 -7.61 -4.68 -1.25
CA GLY A 132 -6.30 -5.22 -0.88
C GLY A 132 -5.58 -4.39 0.19
N ALA A 133 -5.64 -3.07 0.12
CA ALA A 133 -5.06 -2.17 1.11
C ALA A 133 -5.77 -2.30 2.47
N VAL A 134 -7.11 -2.41 2.47
CA VAL A 134 -7.88 -2.69 3.68
C VAL A 134 -7.50 -4.05 4.28
N ALA A 135 -7.37 -5.09 3.45
CA ALA A 135 -6.90 -6.40 3.90
C ALA A 135 -5.51 -6.33 4.53
N LEU A 136 -4.57 -5.62 3.91
CA LEU A 136 -3.25 -5.37 4.47
C LEU A 136 -3.34 -4.67 5.83
N ALA A 137 -4.18 -3.65 5.97
CA ALA A 137 -4.34 -2.91 7.21
C ALA A 137 -4.83 -3.81 8.35
N ARG A 138 -5.78 -4.71 8.06
CA ARG A 138 -6.30 -5.70 9.03
C ARG A 138 -5.25 -6.73 9.40
N LEU A 139 -4.51 -7.27 8.43
CA LEU A 139 -3.42 -8.23 8.69
C LEU A 139 -2.27 -7.59 9.48
N ALA A 140 -1.89 -6.36 9.13
CA ALA A 140 -0.84 -5.61 9.83
C ALA A 140 -1.18 -5.38 11.30
N GLN A 141 -2.45 -5.14 11.63
CA GLN A 141 -2.91 -5.07 13.03
C GLN A 141 -2.77 -6.42 13.74
N GLY A 142 -3.09 -7.54 13.09
CA GLY A 142 -2.92 -8.88 13.64
C GLY A 142 -1.45 -9.22 13.90
N VAL A 143 -0.55 -8.91 12.95
CA VAL A 143 0.90 -9.08 13.12
C VAL A 143 1.43 -8.19 14.26
N HIS A 144 1.02 -6.93 14.33
CA HIS A 144 1.46 -6.01 15.39
C HIS A 144 1.01 -6.46 16.79
N ARG A 145 -0.21 -6.98 16.91
CA ARG A 145 -0.74 -7.57 18.16
C ARG A 145 -0.15 -8.95 18.46
N GLY A 146 0.49 -9.58 17.48
CA GLY A 146 1.08 -10.91 17.59
C GLY A 146 0.09 -12.07 17.51
N SER A 147 -1.11 -11.85 16.98
CA SER A 147 -2.11 -12.89 16.73
C SER A 147 -1.88 -13.65 15.41
N ILE A 148 -0.94 -13.17 14.57
CA ILE A 148 -0.53 -13.76 13.29
C ILE A 148 0.99 -13.94 13.33
N GLY A 149 1.51 -15.08 12.87
CA GLY A 149 2.95 -15.34 12.76
C GLY A 149 3.69 -15.66 14.07
N ARG A 150 2.98 -15.80 15.20
CA ARG A 150 3.51 -16.44 16.42
C ARG A 150 3.06 -17.90 16.43
N ARG A 151 3.99 -18.82 16.17
CA ARG A 151 3.88 -20.23 16.53
C ARG A 151 5.13 -20.63 17.28
#